data_AF-A0A7G8WS25-F1
#
_entry.id   AF-A0A7G8WS25-F1
#
_cell.length_a   1.000
_cell.length_b   1.000
_cell.length_c   1.000
_cell.angle_alpha   90.00
_cell.angle_beta   90.00
_cell.angle_gamma   90.00
#
_symmetry.space_group_name_H-M   'P 1'
#
loop_
_entity.id
_entity.type
_entity.pdbx_description
1 polymer ?
#
loop_
_entity_poly.entity_id
_entity_poly.type
_entity_poly.pdbx_seq_one_letter_code
_entity_poly.pdbx_strand_id
1 'polypeptide(L)'
;MSVAAVLTATSAGASTPARTSVAASSASMAATAQMVGFDQQMIQLVNQARSADGAPALTEAVGLTRLSLWWSSQEAGGVNNYTLAHNTNAWTMLTASPYGAANRTSWGENVAWSSSTASTAQQIFTAYMNSTGHRANILSRNYRYIGMGTVSGSHGLFNTTEFTDAVQPGQAVTPPVITPAPPVIRPIPPVVTPAPPVIRPAPPVVRPAPPVGTPASAPRFANGTFIVDTGTTAVYRVVGGAPVYVSSWRFLGGSRHQIVRVSHAQLLAMPKTPVDGTLLRTAPFGQLFRVVGGAPTYVSSWAVVGGPHPYLYVDPAAISNAGQLGVWNHLRATPADGTFIKTYGNNLTYRMAGGAPIFVATWAPFGHPRPTVQVDPAVVSRAGEGGVWVHIKRYPATTTYIRGAGTTPVYRVVNGVPSLLTSWSQVGGVQTTTEVDPAAIARAGTGGQYNHLR
;
A
#
# COMPACT_ATOMS: atom_id res chain seq x y z
N MET A 1 34.81 -4.72 -3.62
CA MET A 1 34.99 -3.39 -3.01
C MET A 1 33.67 -3.03 -2.37
N SER A 2 33.65 -3.10 -1.06
CA SER A 2 32.46 -3.18 -0.23
C SER A 2 32.09 -1.80 0.32
N VAL A 3 30.81 -1.46 0.34
CA VAL A 3 30.32 -0.29 1.08
C VAL A 3 29.06 -0.68 1.83
N ALA A 4 29.18 -0.77 3.16
CA ALA A 4 28.08 -0.85 4.10
C ALA A 4 27.81 0.55 4.66
N ALA A 5 26.55 0.96 4.75
CA ALA A 5 26.17 2.24 5.36
C ALA A 5 25.68 1.99 6.80
N VAL A 6 26.31 2.67 7.76
CA VAL A 6 26.03 2.56 9.21
C VAL A 6 25.73 3.96 9.74
N LEU A 7 24.74 4.09 10.63
CA LEU A 7 24.43 5.31 11.40
C LEU A 7 24.42 4.96 12.89
N THR A 8 25.26 5.62 13.69
CA THR A 8 25.38 5.41 15.14
C THR A 8 25.27 6.72 15.92
N ALA A 9 24.69 6.64 17.12
CA ALA A 9 24.79 7.64 18.18
C ALA A 9 24.97 6.92 19.51
N THR A 10 25.88 7.42 20.35
CA THR A 10 26.40 6.79 21.58
C THR A 10 25.77 7.35 22.86
N SER A 11 25.57 6.51 23.87
CA SER A 11 26.10 6.73 25.23
C SER A 11 25.97 5.45 26.09
N ALA A 12 26.91 5.29 27.04
CA ALA A 12 27.21 4.08 27.80
C ALA A 12 26.85 4.22 29.29
N GLY A 13 26.74 3.08 30.00
CA GLY A 13 26.81 3.01 31.46
C GLY A 13 26.31 1.66 32.02
N ALA A 14 27.22 0.84 32.52
CA ALA A 14 27.02 -0.56 32.96
C ALA A 14 27.12 -0.73 34.49
N SER A 15 26.51 -1.79 35.06
CA SER A 15 27.13 -2.71 36.04
C SER A 15 26.20 -3.87 36.47
N THR A 16 26.80 -5.06 36.68
CA THR A 16 26.27 -6.44 36.88
C THR A 16 26.68 -6.97 38.28
N PRO A 17 26.58 -8.28 38.67
CA PRO A 17 25.59 -9.37 38.48
C PRO A 17 25.30 -10.19 39.79
N ALA A 18 24.34 -11.15 39.77
CA ALA A 18 24.38 -12.35 40.63
C ALA A 18 23.61 -13.56 40.03
N ARG A 19 24.25 -14.75 40.03
CA ARG A 19 23.79 -16.13 39.67
C ARG A 19 23.28 -16.86 40.95
N THR A 20 22.46 -17.92 41.00
CA THR A 20 22.25 -19.13 40.14
C THR A 20 20.98 -19.89 40.65
N SER A 21 20.03 -20.30 39.78
CA SER A 21 19.73 -21.72 39.35
C SER A 21 18.68 -22.46 40.22
N VAL A 22 17.68 -23.26 39.78
CA VAL A 22 17.24 -23.84 38.50
C VAL A 22 15.72 -24.14 38.62
N ALA A 23 14.93 -23.79 37.61
CA ALA A 23 13.77 -24.59 37.20
C ALA A 23 13.75 -24.58 35.68
N ALA A 24 13.90 -25.76 35.08
CA ALA A 24 14.02 -25.96 33.65
C ALA A 24 12.75 -25.51 32.92
N SER A 25 12.77 -24.28 32.40
CA SER A 25 11.88 -23.86 31.32
C SER A 25 12.57 -24.22 30.01
N SER A 26 11.97 -25.14 29.28
CA SER A 26 12.18 -25.32 27.85
C SER A 26 11.78 -24.01 27.16
N ALA A 27 12.70 -23.06 27.10
CA ALA A 27 12.61 -21.91 26.23
C ALA A 27 12.66 -22.41 24.80
N SER A 28 11.49 -22.68 24.21
CA SER A 28 11.37 -22.64 22.77
C SER A 28 11.74 -21.22 22.36
N MET A 29 12.95 -21.05 21.82
CA MET A 29 13.35 -19.86 21.07
C MET A 29 12.19 -19.50 20.14
N ALA A 30 11.52 -18.37 20.41
CA ALA A 30 10.46 -17.89 19.56
C ALA A 30 11.06 -17.63 18.19
N ALA A 31 10.79 -18.49 17.21
CA ALA A 31 11.17 -18.26 15.83
C ALA A 31 10.64 -16.87 15.43
N THR A 32 11.54 -15.96 15.09
CA THR A 32 11.19 -14.64 14.59
C THR A 32 10.39 -14.82 13.31
N ALA A 33 9.11 -14.45 13.35
CA ALA A 33 8.17 -14.71 12.27
C ALA A 33 8.54 -13.92 11.01
N GLN A 34 8.46 -14.57 9.85
CA GLN A 34 8.66 -13.96 8.54
C GLN A 34 7.69 -12.79 8.32
N MET A 35 8.20 -11.69 7.78
CA MET A 35 7.42 -10.55 7.31
C MET A 35 7.02 -10.74 5.84
N VAL A 36 6.16 -11.73 5.55
CA VAL A 36 5.80 -12.14 4.18
C VAL A 36 5.30 -10.96 3.32
N GLY A 37 4.51 -10.04 3.88
CA GLY A 37 4.04 -8.85 3.16
C GLY A 37 5.17 -7.88 2.76
N PHE A 38 6.21 -7.78 3.60
CA PHE A 38 7.41 -6.99 3.31
C PHE A 38 8.20 -7.62 2.16
N ASP A 39 8.39 -8.95 2.21
CA ASP A 39 9.08 -9.73 1.19
C ASP A 39 8.41 -9.58 -0.18
N GLN A 40 7.09 -9.70 -0.22
CA GLN A 40 6.30 -9.51 -1.45
C GLN A 40 6.41 -8.08 -2.00
N GLN A 41 6.36 -7.06 -1.14
CA GLN A 41 6.52 -5.66 -1.57
C GLN A 41 7.93 -5.42 -2.15
N MET A 42 8.96 -5.95 -1.52
CA MET A 42 10.34 -5.86 -2.02
C MET A 42 10.51 -6.58 -3.36
N ILE A 43 9.97 -7.80 -3.54
CA ILE A 43 9.99 -8.53 -4.82
C ILE A 43 9.28 -7.73 -5.92
N GLN A 44 8.16 -7.08 -5.60
CA GLN A 44 7.47 -6.19 -6.54
C GLN A 44 8.33 -4.99 -6.95
N LEU A 45 8.98 -4.32 -5.99
CA LEU A 45 9.88 -3.20 -6.27
C LEU A 45 11.09 -3.62 -7.11
N VAL A 46 11.66 -4.79 -6.83
CA VAL A 46 12.72 -5.41 -7.65
C VAL A 46 12.24 -5.61 -9.08
N ASN A 47 11.08 -6.24 -9.29
CA ASN A 47 10.56 -6.49 -10.64
C ASN A 47 10.14 -5.21 -11.37
N GLN A 48 9.68 -4.17 -10.66
CA GLN A 48 9.44 -2.85 -11.25
C GLN A 48 10.74 -2.21 -11.75
N ALA A 49 11.80 -2.22 -10.96
CA ALA A 49 13.10 -1.69 -11.39
C ALA A 49 13.72 -2.50 -12.53
N ARG A 50 13.59 -3.82 -12.51
CA ARG A 50 14.01 -4.69 -13.62
C ARG A 50 13.24 -4.36 -14.90
N SER A 51 11.92 -4.19 -14.82
CA SER A 51 11.12 -3.78 -15.97
C SER A 51 11.54 -2.41 -16.49
N ALA A 52 11.85 -1.45 -15.62
CA ALA A 52 12.33 -0.12 -16.02
C ALA A 52 13.71 -0.16 -16.70
N ASP A 53 14.55 -1.13 -16.35
CA ASP A 53 15.86 -1.40 -16.96
C ASP A 53 15.77 -2.34 -18.19
N GLY A 54 14.55 -2.78 -18.55
CA GLY A 54 14.32 -3.74 -19.64
C GLY A 54 14.84 -5.16 -19.35
N ALA A 55 15.08 -5.50 -18.08
CA ALA A 55 15.43 -6.85 -17.64
C ALA A 55 14.15 -7.68 -17.39
N PRO A 56 14.15 -9.00 -17.68
CA PRO A 56 13.00 -9.87 -17.41
C PRO A 56 12.65 -9.91 -15.92
N ALA A 57 11.35 -9.95 -15.61
CA ALA A 57 10.88 -10.13 -14.24
C ALA A 57 11.34 -11.49 -13.67
N LEU A 58 11.64 -11.50 -12.38
CA LEU A 58 11.99 -12.69 -11.61
C LEU A 58 10.72 -13.36 -11.10
N THR A 59 10.73 -14.69 -11.11
CA THR A 59 9.66 -15.51 -10.53
C THR A 59 10.06 -15.90 -9.11
N GLU A 60 9.16 -15.75 -8.15
CA GLU A 60 9.47 -16.18 -6.78
C GLU A 60 9.64 -17.70 -6.72
N ALA A 61 10.63 -18.17 -5.95
CA ALA A 61 10.86 -19.60 -5.72
C ALA A 61 10.84 -19.94 -4.24
N VAL A 62 9.98 -20.90 -3.86
CA VAL A 62 9.70 -21.27 -2.46
C VAL A 62 10.97 -21.71 -1.71
N GLY A 63 11.83 -22.48 -2.36
CA GLY A 63 13.09 -22.92 -1.79
C GLY A 63 14.07 -21.78 -1.55
N LEU A 64 14.14 -20.79 -2.45
CA LEU A 64 14.96 -19.59 -2.22
C LEU A 64 14.41 -18.77 -1.04
N THR A 65 13.09 -18.57 -0.98
CA THR A 65 12.41 -17.88 0.13
C THR A 65 12.68 -18.56 1.47
N ARG A 66 12.70 -19.90 1.52
CA ARG A 66 13.07 -20.65 2.73
C ARG A 66 14.51 -20.40 3.17
N LEU A 67 15.47 -20.34 2.24
CA LEU A 67 16.86 -20.07 2.58
C LEU A 67 17.04 -18.65 3.08
N SER A 68 16.45 -17.68 2.38
CA SER A 68 16.48 -16.28 2.76
C SER A 68 15.88 -16.06 4.16
N LEU A 69 14.72 -16.68 4.42
CA LEU A 69 14.09 -16.60 5.74
C LEU A 69 14.97 -17.24 6.82
N TRP A 70 15.50 -18.44 6.55
CA TRP A 70 16.39 -19.11 7.48
C TRP A 70 17.58 -18.22 7.86
N TRP A 71 18.24 -17.62 6.86
CA TRP A 71 19.40 -16.77 7.14
C TRP A 71 19.06 -15.51 7.92
N SER A 72 18.00 -14.79 7.52
CA SER A 72 17.55 -13.62 8.28
C SER A 72 17.16 -13.99 9.73
N SER A 73 16.58 -15.16 9.96
CA SER A 73 16.32 -15.69 11.31
C SER A 73 17.60 -15.96 12.10
N GLN A 74 18.66 -16.47 11.47
CA GLN A 74 19.96 -16.67 12.14
C GLN A 74 20.60 -15.34 12.54
N GLU A 75 20.57 -14.34 11.66
CA GLU A 75 21.09 -12.99 11.95
C GLU A 75 20.31 -12.32 13.08
N ALA A 76 18.98 -12.40 13.05
CA ALA A 76 18.13 -11.93 14.14
C ALA A 76 18.32 -12.69 15.45
N GLY A 77 18.71 -13.96 15.37
CA GLY A 77 19.11 -14.81 16.49
C GLY A 77 20.53 -14.53 17.02
N GLY A 78 21.26 -13.61 16.39
CA GLY A 78 22.57 -13.15 16.86
C GLY A 78 23.75 -14.01 16.40
N VAL A 79 23.61 -14.85 15.36
CA VAL A 79 24.70 -15.72 14.86
C VAL A 79 25.98 -14.95 14.53
N ASN A 80 25.85 -13.66 14.17
CA ASN A 80 26.94 -12.75 13.87
C ASN A 80 26.96 -11.53 14.80
N ASN A 81 26.66 -11.69 16.10
CA ASN A 81 26.58 -10.58 17.06
C ASN A 81 25.62 -9.45 16.62
N TYR A 82 24.52 -9.82 15.96
CA TYR A 82 23.54 -8.89 15.37
C TYR A 82 24.10 -7.94 14.31
N THR A 83 25.23 -8.31 13.69
CA THR A 83 25.79 -7.59 12.55
C THR A 83 25.40 -8.28 11.25
N LEU A 84 25.31 -7.48 10.19
CA LEU A 84 24.94 -7.94 8.85
C LEU A 84 26.07 -8.75 8.21
N ALA A 85 25.77 -9.95 7.72
CA ALA A 85 26.71 -10.78 6.99
C ALA A 85 26.03 -11.60 5.89
N HIS A 86 26.81 -11.91 4.85
CA HIS A 86 26.40 -12.87 3.82
C HIS A 86 26.44 -14.30 4.35
N ASN A 87 25.54 -15.16 3.86
CA ASN A 87 25.60 -16.58 4.17
C ASN A 87 26.70 -17.26 3.35
N THR A 88 27.84 -17.54 3.99
CA THR A 88 28.99 -18.19 3.34
C THR A 88 28.69 -19.59 2.82
N ASN A 89 27.64 -20.24 3.32
CA ASN A 89 27.22 -21.58 2.91
C ASN A 89 26.04 -21.59 1.94
N ALA A 90 25.48 -20.43 1.57
CA ALA A 90 24.27 -20.36 0.72
C ALA A 90 24.43 -21.15 -0.58
N TRP A 91 25.59 -21.06 -1.23
CA TRP A 91 25.88 -21.82 -2.44
C TRP A 91 25.73 -23.33 -2.23
N THR A 92 26.26 -23.89 -1.15
CA THR A 92 26.12 -25.32 -0.88
C THR A 92 24.71 -25.67 -0.41
N MET A 93 24.08 -24.82 0.41
CA MET A 93 22.73 -25.07 0.93
C MET A 93 21.70 -25.12 -0.20
N LEU A 94 21.79 -24.25 -1.20
CA LEU A 94 20.86 -24.19 -2.32
C LEU A 94 20.81 -25.49 -3.16
N THR A 95 21.83 -26.35 -3.10
CA THR A 95 21.81 -27.65 -3.81
C THR A 95 21.02 -28.72 -3.05
N ALA A 96 20.83 -28.57 -1.74
CA ALA A 96 20.16 -29.55 -0.90
C ALA A 96 18.63 -29.36 -0.87
N SER A 97 17.92 -30.46 -0.59
CA SER A 97 16.52 -30.36 -0.12
C SER A 97 16.51 -29.66 1.24
N PRO A 98 15.61 -28.70 1.51
CA PRO A 98 14.39 -28.37 0.75
C PRO A 98 14.49 -27.13 -0.17
N TYR A 99 15.70 -26.66 -0.51
CA TYR A 99 15.91 -25.38 -1.21
C TYR A 99 15.90 -25.49 -2.74
N GLY A 100 16.36 -26.62 -3.29
CA GLY A 100 16.00 -27.04 -4.65
C GLY A 100 16.49 -26.14 -5.79
N ALA A 101 17.71 -25.63 -5.74
CA ALA A 101 18.35 -24.87 -6.83
C ALA A 101 19.67 -25.51 -7.30
N ALA A 102 19.74 -26.84 -7.32
CA ALA A 102 20.98 -27.58 -7.64
C ALA A 102 21.49 -27.38 -9.08
N ASN A 103 20.61 -27.09 -10.04
CA ASN A 103 20.96 -26.94 -11.46
C ASN A 103 21.32 -25.50 -11.86
N ARG A 104 21.41 -24.58 -10.89
CA ARG A 104 21.74 -23.19 -11.15
C ARG A 104 23.20 -23.04 -11.58
N THR A 105 23.47 -22.11 -12.48
CA THR A 105 24.83 -21.71 -12.88
C THR A 105 25.18 -20.30 -12.42
N SER A 106 24.18 -19.52 -12.02
CA SER A 106 24.33 -18.15 -11.51
C SER A 106 23.61 -18.01 -10.17
N TRP A 107 24.26 -17.31 -9.24
CA TRP A 107 23.71 -16.99 -7.93
C TRP A 107 24.07 -15.57 -7.51
N GLY A 108 23.25 -14.96 -6.66
CA GLY A 108 23.55 -13.69 -6.00
C GLY A 108 22.73 -13.54 -4.73
N GLU A 109 23.28 -12.80 -3.76
CA GLU A 109 22.63 -12.51 -2.49
C GLU A 109 22.67 -11.00 -2.22
N ASN A 110 21.55 -10.44 -1.77
CA ASN A 110 21.53 -9.15 -1.12
C ASN A 110 21.10 -9.33 0.33
N VAL A 111 21.77 -8.64 1.25
CA VAL A 111 21.42 -8.64 2.68
C VAL A 111 21.28 -7.20 3.17
N ALA A 112 20.30 -6.94 4.03
CA ALA A 112 20.10 -5.65 4.67
C ALA A 112 19.79 -5.82 6.15
N TRP A 113 20.30 -4.86 6.92
CA TRP A 113 19.92 -4.66 8.30
C TRP A 113 19.44 -3.22 8.50
N SER A 114 18.38 -3.06 9.27
CA SER A 114 17.97 -1.76 9.80
C SER A 114 17.85 -1.87 11.31
N SER A 115 18.44 -0.91 12.02
CA SER A 115 18.25 -0.77 13.47
C SER A 115 16.79 -0.49 13.86
N SER A 116 15.95 -0.10 12.90
CA SER A 116 14.51 0.11 13.10
C SER A 116 13.70 -1.07 12.57
N THR A 117 12.89 -1.64 13.45
CA THR A 117 11.84 -2.61 13.07
C THR A 117 10.67 -1.96 12.30
N ALA A 118 10.66 -0.62 12.20
CA ALA A 118 9.66 0.14 11.45
C ALA A 118 10.13 0.54 10.04
N SER A 119 11.32 0.13 9.62
CA SER A 119 11.76 0.33 8.23
C SER A 119 10.79 -0.33 7.26
N THR A 120 10.49 0.36 6.17
CA THR A 120 9.61 -0.10 5.10
C THR A 120 10.38 -0.83 4.01
N ALA A 121 9.71 -1.69 3.25
CA ALA A 121 10.29 -2.34 2.06
C ALA A 121 10.86 -1.30 1.09
N GLN A 122 10.16 -0.18 0.86
CA GLN A 122 10.67 0.88 0.00
C GLN A 122 12.00 1.46 0.50
N GLN A 123 12.20 1.60 1.82
CA GLN A 123 13.46 2.11 2.37
C GLN A 123 14.61 1.13 2.19
N ILE A 124 14.38 -0.16 2.45
CA ILE A 124 15.40 -1.20 2.24
C ILE A 124 15.70 -1.35 0.73
N PHE A 125 14.68 -1.34 -0.11
CA PHE A 125 14.83 -1.35 -1.57
C PHE A 125 15.63 -0.14 -2.06
N THR A 126 15.31 1.07 -1.61
CA THR A 126 16.06 2.28 -1.95
C THR A 126 17.52 2.16 -1.49
N ALA A 127 17.78 1.59 -0.31
CA ALA A 127 19.14 1.32 0.14
C ALA A 127 19.87 0.31 -0.75
N TYR A 128 19.20 -0.75 -1.21
CA TYR A 128 19.74 -1.67 -2.22
C TYR A 128 20.05 -0.96 -3.54
N MET A 129 19.14 -0.15 -4.06
CA MET A 129 19.34 0.53 -5.35
C MET A 129 20.43 1.61 -5.27
N ASN A 130 20.67 2.20 -4.10
CA ASN A 130 21.77 3.14 -3.88
C ASN A 130 23.13 2.46 -3.71
N SER A 131 23.18 1.13 -3.48
CA SER A 131 24.41 0.36 -3.44
C SER A 131 24.72 -0.24 -4.82
N THR A 132 25.89 0.08 -5.37
CA THR A 132 26.31 -0.42 -6.69
C THR A 132 26.25 -1.95 -6.79
N GLY A 133 26.70 -2.67 -5.75
CA GLY A 133 26.70 -4.13 -5.72
C GLY A 133 25.29 -4.72 -5.65
N HIS A 134 24.46 -4.23 -4.73
CA HIS A 134 23.09 -4.73 -4.57
C HIS A 134 22.22 -4.43 -5.81
N ARG A 135 22.38 -3.22 -6.38
CA ARG A 135 21.72 -2.84 -7.64
C ARG A 135 22.14 -3.74 -8.80
N ALA A 136 23.42 -4.11 -8.89
CA ALA A 136 23.91 -5.01 -9.94
C ALA A 136 23.25 -6.39 -9.85
N ASN A 137 23.08 -6.94 -8.63
CA ASN A 137 22.33 -8.19 -8.43
C ASN A 137 20.86 -8.04 -8.86
N ILE A 138 20.19 -6.97 -8.42
CA ILE A 138 18.78 -6.70 -8.73
C ILE A 138 18.52 -6.57 -10.23
N LEU A 139 19.40 -5.92 -10.99
CA LEU A 139 19.23 -5.67 -12.43
C LEU A 139 19.86 -6.73 -13.33
N SER A 140 20.57 -7.71 -12.77
CA SER A 140 21.27 -8.73 -13.55
C SER A 140 20.31 -9.54 -14.45
N ARG A 141 20.67 -9.64 -15.74
CA ARG A 141 19.94 -10.44 -16.73
C ARG A 141 20.22 -11.94 -16.61
N ASN A 142 21.10 -12.37 -15.72
CA ASN A 142 21.44 -13.77 -15.52
C ASN A 142 20.41 -14.51 -14.67
N TYR A 143 19.63 -13.80 -13.85
CA TYR A 143 18.68 -14.42 -12.92
C TYR A 143 17.28 -14.56 -13.52
N ARG A 144 16.57 -15.60 -13.08
CA ARG A 144 15.17 -15.90 -13.43
C ARG A 144 14.29 -16.08 -12.20
N TYR A 145 14.89 -16.40 -11.05
CA TYR A 145 14.19 -16.68 -9.80
C TYR A 145 14.69 -15.80 -8.67
N ILE A 146 13.79 -15.50 -7.74
CA ILE A 146 14.04 -14.73 -6.52
C ILE A 146 13.45 -15.44 -5.31
N GLY A 147 14.13 -15.40 -4.18
CA GLY A 147 13.56 -15.70 -2.87
C GLY A 147 13.86 -14.57 -1.91
N MET A 148 12.97 -14.32 -0.97
CA MET A 148 13.19 -13.28 0.02
C MET A 148 12.65 -13.66 1.37
N GLY A 149 13.40 -13.33 2.41
CA GLY A 149 13.01 -13.53 3.79
C GLY A 149 13.35 -12.29 4.58
N THR A 150 12.37 -11.79 5.32
CA THR A 150 12.55 -10.69 6.26
C THR A 150 12.09 -11.11 7.63
N VAL A 151 12.87 -10.80 8.65
CA VAL A 151 12.46 -10.95 10.05
C VAL A 151 12.72 -9.66 10.82
N SER A 152 11.83 -9.38 11.76
CA SER A 152 12.04 -8.35 12.78
C SER A 152 12.50 -9.03 14.08
N GLY A 153 13.58 -8.53 14.67
CA GLY A 153 14.11 -8.96 15.96
C GLY A 153 14.27 -7.81 16.94
N SER A 154 14.84 -8.11 18.12
CA SER A 154 15.14 -7.12 19.17
C SER A 154 16.19 -6.08 18.74
N HIS A 155 17.00 -6.40 17.73
CA HIS A 155 18.08 -5.56 17.21
C HIS A 155 17.74 -4.92 15.86
N GLY A 156 16.47 -4.92 15.46
CA GLY A 156 16.02 -4.34 14.20
C GLY A 156 15.53 -5.38 13.19
N LEU A 157 15.49 -4.99 11.92
CA LEU A 157 14.98 -5.80 10.81
C LEU A 157 16.14 -6.36 10.00
N PHE A 158 16.11 -7.66 9.73
CA PHE A 158 17.05 -8.37 8.86
C PHE A 158 16.31 -8.85 7.62
N ASN A 159 16.88 -8.59 6.45
CA ASN A 159 16.33 -8.99 5.15
C ASN A 159 17.43 -9.67 4.33
N THR A 160 17.12 -10.84 3.80
CA THR A 160 17.96 -11.57 2.86
C THR A 160 17.18 -11.79 1.57
N THR A 161 17.83 -11.62 0.44
CA THR A 161 17.28 -11.90 -0.90
C THR A 161 18.24 -12.78 -1.67
N GLU A 162 17.73 -13.88 -2.21
CA GLU A 162 18.48 -14.85 -3.00
C GLU A 162 18.04 -14.80 -4.46
N PHE A 163 19.00 -14.82 -5.39
CA PHE A 163 18.77 -14.78 -6.83
C PHE A 163 19.40 -15.99 -7.52
N THR A 164 18.68 -16.63 -8.45
CA THR A 164 19.25 -17.74 -9.26
C THR A 164 18.72 -17.73 -10.70
N ASP A 165 19.45 -18.39 -11.60
CA ASP A 165 19.02 -18.64 -12.99
C ASP A 165 18.13 -19.89 -13.13
N ALA A 166 18.27 -20.88 -12.24
CA ALA A 166 17.49 -22.11 -12.28
C ALA A 166 17.08 -22.62 -10.89
N VAL A 167 15.88 -23.18 -10.82
CA VAL A 167 15.35 -23.93 -9.67
C VAL A 167 14.76 -25.25 -10.16
N GLN A 168 14.69 -26.24 -9.27
CA GLN A 168 14.07 -27.54 -9.55
C GLN A 168 12.56 -27.38 -9.82
N PRO A 169 11.93 -28.31 -10.57
CA PRO A 169 10.49 -28.29 -10.81
C PRO A 169 9.66 -28.19 -9.51
N GLY A 170 8.57 -27.42 -9.55
CA GLY A 170 7.70 -27.19 -8.40
C GLY A 170 8.20 -26.16 -7.39
N GLN A 171 9.39 -25.59 -7.58
CA GLN A 171 9.89 -24.50 -6.73
C GLN A 171 9.34 -23.13 -7.12
N ALA A 172 9.07 -22.91 -8.41
CA ALA A 172 8.56 -21.65 -8.93
C ALA A 172 7.11 -21.41 -8.51
N VAL A 173 6.84 -20.26 -7.90
CA VAL A 173 5.49 -19.79 -7.60
C VAL A 173 4.90 -19.23 -8.90
N THR A 174 3.86 -19.87 -9.41
CA THR A 174 3.19 -19.41 -10.64
C THR A 174 2.37 -18.16 -10.31
N PRO A 175 2.60 -17.01 -10.97
CA PRO A 175 1.68 -15.87 -10.86
C PRO A 175 0.30 -16.29 -11.38
N PRO A 176 -0.82 -15.86 -10.76
CA PRO A 176 -2.13 -16.07 -11.34
C PRO A 176 -2.19 -15.39 -12.72
N VAL A 177 -2.61 -16.14 -13.75
CA VAL A 177 -2.77 -15.63 -15.12
C VAL A 177 -3.86 -14.55 -15.12
N ILE A 178 -3.46 -13.28 -15.24
CA ILE A 178 -4.39 -12.18 -15.49
C ILE A 178 -4.67 -12.17 -16.98
N THR A 179 -5.81 -12.68 -17.40
CA THR A 179 -6.26 -12.54 -18.80
C THR A 179 -6.73 -11.08 -18.97
N PRO A 180 -6.15 -10.27 -19.87
CA PRO A 180 -6.62 -8.91 -20.10
C PRO A 180 -8.06 -8.96 -20.63
N ALA A 181 -8.96 -8.16 -20.05
CA ALA A 181 -10.30 -7.99 -20.60
C ALA A 181 -10.22 -7.37 -22.01
N PRO A 182 -10.97 -7.87 -23.01
CA PRO A 182 -10.93 -7.33 -24.36
C PRO A 182 -11.39 -5.86 -24.41
N PRO A 183 -10.89 -5.05 -25.36
CA PRO A 183 -11.20 -3.63 -25.45
C PRO A 183 -12.68 -3.43 -25.74
N VAL A 184 -13.37 -2.68 -24.87
CA VAL A 184 -14.76 -2.28 -25.08
C VAL A 184 -14.78 -1.16 -26.11
N ILE A 185 -15.14 -1.50 -27.36
CA ILE A 185 -15.50 -0.52 -28.39
C ILE A 185 -16.86 0.06 -28.00
N ARG A 186 -16.93 1.35 -27.64
CA ARG A 186 -18.19 2.06 -27.41
C ARG A 186 -18.71 2.62 -28.75
N PRO A 187 -19.98 2.38 -29.14
CA PRO A 187 -20.59 3.05 -30.28
C PRO A 187 -20.74 4.55 -30.04
N ILE A 188 -20.55 5.34 -31.10
CA ILE A 188 -20.75 6.80 -31.14
C ILE A 188 -22.26 7.09 -30.99
N PRO A 189 -22.70 8.05 -30.16
CA PRO A 189 -24.11 8.43 -30.06
C PRO A 189 -24.59 9.12 -31.35
N PRO A 190 -25.84 8.88 -31.81
CA PRO A 190 -26.37 9.56 -32.98
C PRO A 190 -26.68 11.04 -32.68
N VAL A 191 -26.43 11.89 -33.65
CA VAL A 191 -26.81 13.31 -33.65
C VAL A 191 -28.33 13.41 -33.73
N VAL A 192 -28.95 14.10 -32.77
CA VAL A 192 -30.41 14.32 -32.74
C VAL A 192 -30.73 15.64 -33.44
N THR A 193 -31.50 15.57 -34.53
CA THR A 193 -32.20 16.72 -35.12
C THR A 193 -33.62 16.79 -34.53
N PRO A 194 -34.16 17.97 -34.15
CA PRO A 194 -35.51 18.03 -33.56
C PRO A 194 -36.59 17.90 -34.65
N ALA A 195 -37.61 17.07 -34.38
CA ALA A 195 -38.80 16.93 -35.21
C ALA A 195 -39.98 17.83 -34.71
N PRO A 196 -40.92 18.24 -35.58
CA PRO A 196 -42.04 19.13 -35.24
C PRO A 196 -43.18 18.42 -34.49
N PRO A 197 -44.12 19.16 -33.86
CA PRO A 197 -45.08 18.59 -32.92
C PRO A 197 -46.25 17.93 -33.65
N VAL A 198 -46.54 16.67 -33.31
CA VAL A 198 -47.74 15.95 -33.75
C VAL A 198 -48.61 15.64 -32.53
N ILE A 199 -49.89 15.98 -32.65
CA ILE A 199 -50.97 15.77 -31.67
C ILE A 199 -51.25 14.26 -31.55
N ARG A 200 -51.32 13.78 -30.30
CA ARG A 200 -51.36 12.37 -29.91
C ARG A 200 -52.79 11.87 -29.69
N PRO A 201 -53.22 10.75 -30.28
CA PRO A 201 -54.29 9.92 -29.72
C PRO A 201 -53.71 8.92 -28.71
N ALA A 202 -54.43 8.67 -27.61
CA ALA A 202 -53.99 7.78 -26.53
C ALA A 202 -53.91 6.30 -26.98
N PRO A 203 -52.83 5.57 -26.67
CA PRO A 203 -52.75 4.11 -26.90
C PRO A 203 -53.42 3.31 -25.77
N PRO A 204 -53.89 2.08 -26.06
CA PRO A 204 -54.60 1.22 -25.11
C PRO A 204 -53.64 0.57 -24.08
N VAL A 205 -54.21 0.24 -22.92
CA VAL A 205 -53.52 -0.34 -21.77
C VAL A 205 -53.00 -1.75 -22.11
N VAL A 206 -51.68 -1.90 -22.21
CA VAL A 206 -51.00 -3.20 -22.22
C VAL A 206 -50.50 -3.50 -20.81
N ARG A 207 -50.90 -4.66 -20.29
CA ARG A 207 -50.48 -5.21 -18.99
C ARG A 207 -48.95 -5.44 -18.98
N PRO A 208 -48.20 -4.96 -17.97
CA PRO A 208 -46.76 -5.22 -17.90
C PRO A 208 -46.47 -6.71 -17.71
N ALA A 209 -45.49 -7.21 -18.46
CA ALA A 209 -44.78 -8.45 -18.16
C ALA A 209 -44.11 -8.34 -16.77
N PRO A 210 -43.96 -9.45 -16.03
CA PRO A 210 -43.34 -9.45 -14.72
C PRO A 210 -41.92 -8.85 -14.79
N PRO A 211 -41.50 -8.10 -13.75
CA PRO A 211 -40.19 -7.45 -13.76
C PRO A 211 -39.08 -8.49 -13.85
N VAL A 212 -38.25 -8.35 -14.89
CA VAL A 212 -36.90 -8.92 -14.91
C VAL A 212 -36.23 -8.47 -13.62
N GLY A 213 -35.80 -9.45 -12.82
CA GLY A 213 -35.27 -9.23 -11.49
C GLY A 213 -34.26 -8.10 -11.45
N THR A 214 -34.50 -7.15 -10.54
CA THR A 214 -33.53 -6.16 -10.08
C THR A 214 -32.16 -6.82 -9.90
N PRO A 215 -31.05 -6.21 -10.34
CA PRO A 215 -29.73 -6.72 -9.99
C PRO A 215 -29.66 -6.88 -8.47
N ALA A 216 -29.39 -8.10 -8.00
CA ALA A 216 -29.28 -8.39 -6.58
C ALA A 216 -28.32 -7.37 -5.94
N SER A 217 -28.80 -6.64 -4.94
CA SER A 217 -27.93 -5.72 -4.18
C SER A 217 -26.74 -6.52 -3.66
N ALA A 218 -25.52 -6.01 -3.84
CA ALA A 218 -24.32 -6.65 -3.29
C ALA A 218 -24.56 -7.04 -1.82
N PRO A 219 -24.14 -8.25 -1.39
CA PRO A 219 -24.38 -8.71 -0.03
C PRO A 219 -23.79 -7.71 0.97
N ARG A 220 -24.64 -7.19 1.88
CA ARG A 220 -24.23 -6.24 2.92
C ARG A 220 -23.96 -7.00 4.21
N PHE A 221 -22.69 -7.13 4.56
CA PHE A 221 -22.26 -7.66 5.85
C PHE A 221 -22.22 -6.56 6.91
N ALA A 222 -22.58 -6.88 8.14
CA ALA A 222 -22.53 -5.91 9.23
C ALA A 222 -21.08 -5.48 9.53
N ASN A 223 -20.90 -4.21 9.89
CA ASN A 223 -19.61 -3.70 10.37
C ASN A 223 -19.12 -4.51 11.58
N GLY A 224 -17.85 -4.91 11.56
CA GLY A 224 -17.23 -5.77 12.56
C GLY A 224 -17.27 -7.26 12.24
N THR A 225 -18.06 -7.70 11.25
CA THR A 225 -18.12 -9.11 10.82
C THR A 225 -16.76 -9.57 10.32
N PHE A 226 -16.34 -10.78 10.69
CA PHE A 226 -15.21 -11.45 10.06
C PHE A 226 -15.71 -12.33 8.91
N ILE A 227 -15.08 -12.18 7.75
CA ILE A 227 -15.38 -12.98 6.56
C ILE A 227 -14.12 -13.72 6.10
N VAL A 228 -14.28 -14.90 5.52
CA VAL A 228 -13.20 -15.65 4.88
C VAL A 228 -13.54 -15.86 3.41
N ASP A 229 -12.59 -15.49 2.55
CA ASP A 229 -12.67 -15.80 1.13
C ASP A 229 -12.40 -17.29 0.93
N THR A 230 -13.40 -18.03 0.46
CA THR A 230 -13.26 -19.48 0.25
C THR A 230 -12.28 -19.83 -0.87
N GLY A 231 -11.96 -18.89 -1.77
CA GLY A 231 -11.00 -19.10 -2.85
C GLY A 231 -9.54 -18.97 -2.42
N THR A 232 -9.24 -18.16 -1.40
CA THR A 232 -7.86 -17.85 -0.98
C THR A 232 -7.58 -18.17 0.48
N THR A 233 -8.61 -18.49 1.27
CA THR A 233 -8.58 -18.63 2.74
C THR A 233 -8.22 -17.34 3.50
N ALA A 234 -8.07 -16.22 2.80
CA ALA A 234 -7.79 -14.93 3.41
C ALA A 234 -8.97 -14.45 4.26
N VAL A 235 -8.66 -13.97 5.47
CA VAL A 235 -9.67 -13.47 6.41
C VAL A 235 -9.67 -11.94 6.39
N TYR A 236 -10.86 -11.36 6.40
CA TYR A 236 -11.07 -9.93 6.41
C TYR A 236 -12.04 -9.55 7.53
N ARG A 237 -11.87 -8.34 8.05
CA ARG A 237 -12.85 -7.67 8.90
C ARG A 237 -13.65 -6.67 8.06
N VAL A 238 -14.97 -6.73 8.12
CA VAL A 238 -15.83 -5.76 7.42
C VAL A 238 -15.83 -4.44 8.20
N VAL A 239 -15.36 -3.38 7.56
CA VAL A 239 -15.20 -2.06 8.16
C VAL A 239 -15.68 -1.00 7.18
N GLY A 240 -16.66 -0.18 7.60
CA GLY A 240 -17.28 0.79 6.71
C GLY A 240 -17.84 0.16 5.43
N GLY A 241 -18.33 -1.08 5.52
CA GLY A 241 -18.81 -1.86 4.38
C GLY A 241 -17.74 -2.54 3.50
N ALA A 242 -16.45 -2.27 3.70
CA ALA A 242 -15.36 -2.86 2.91
C ALA A 242 -14.58 -3.93 3.70
N PRO A 243 -13.99 -4.93 3.03
CA PRO A 243 -13.21 -5.96 3.70
C PRO A 243 -11.78 -5.48 3.96
N VAL A 244 -11.37 -5.36 5.22
CA VAL A 244 -9.99 -5.00 5.62
C VAL A 244 -9.26 -6.27 6.06
N TYR A 245 -8.13 -6.59 5.42
CA TYR A 245 -7.44 -7.86 5.64
C TYR A 245 -6.93 -8.03 7.08
N VAL A 246 -6.99 -9.27 7.57
CA VAL A 246 -6.54 -9.69 8.89
C VAL A 246 -5.43 -10.71 8.69
N SER A 247 -4.20 -10.27 8.85
CA SER A 247 -3.02 -11.13 8.83
C SER A 247 -2.77 -11.80 10.18
N SER A 248 -3.23 -11.19 11.28
CA SER A 248 -3.05 -11.70 12.64
C SER A 248 -4.24 -11.41 13.55
N TRP A 249 -4.63 -12.43 14.30
CA TRP A 249 -5.69 -12.33 15.33
C TRP A 249 -5.21 -11.69 16.64
N ARG A 250 -3.90 -11.46 16.79
CA ARG A 250 -3.24 -11.08 18.06
C ARG A 250 -3.92 -9.89 18.76
N PHE A 251 -4.46 -8.95 18.00
CA PHE A 251 -5.04 -7.72 18.51
C PHE A 251 -6.54 -7.56 18.24
N LEU A 252 -7.18 -8.63 17.77
CA LEU A 252 -8.59 -8.65 17.37
C LEU A 252 -9.45 -9.55 18.25
N GLY A 253 -9.00 -9.87 19.46
CA GLY A 253 -9.73 -10.72 20.41
C GLY A 253 -9.56 -12.23 20.19
N GLY A 254 -8.53 -12.65 19.44
CA GLY A 254 -8.23 -14.07 19.19
C GLY A 254 -9.03 -14.68 18.03
N SER A 255 -8.82 -15.97 17.76
CA SER A 255 -9.42 -16.69 16.61
C SER A 255 -10.83 -17.24 16.85
N ARG A 256 -11.46 -16.93 18.00
CA ARG A 256 -12.76 -17.49 18.42
C ARG A 256 -13.99 -16.78 17.82
N HIS A 257 -13.82 -16.04 16.73
CA HIS A 257 -14.92 -15.32 16.09
C HIS A 257 -15.73 -16.24 15.18
N GLN A 258 -17.02 -15.96 15.06
CA GLN A 258 -17.81 -16.52 13.97
C GLN A 258 -17.34 -15.89 12.66
N ILE A 259 -16.77 -16.71 11.78
CA ILE A 259 -16.27 -16.27 10.47
C ILE A 259 -17.28 -16.69 9.41
N VAL A 260 -17.81 -15.70 8.68
CA VAL A 260 -18.74 -15.94 7.58
C VAL A 260 -17.96 -16.30 6.32
N ARG A 261 -18.28 -17.44 5.70
CA ARG A 261 -17.65 -17.85 4.44
C ARG A 261 -18.29 -17.09 3.28
N VAL A 262 -17.46 -16.48 2.44
CA VAL A 262 -17.91 -15.76 1.24
C VAL A 262 -17.13 -16.26 0.03
N SER A 263 -17.76 -16.30 -1.13
CA SER A 263 -17.07 -16.62 -2.38
C SER A 263 -16.15 -15.46 -2.80
N HIS A 264 -15.12 -15.77 -3.60
CA HIS A 264 -14.22 -14.75 -4.13
C HIS A 264 -14.98 -13.68 -4.94
N ALA A 265 -16.01 -14.07 -5.70
CA ALA A 265 -16.87 -13.15 -6.43
C ALA A 265 -17.68 -12.23 -5.49
N GLN A 266 -18.17 -12.75 -4.37
CA GLN A 266 -18.84 -11.94 -3.36
C GLN A 266 -17.89 -10.93 -2.72
N LEU A 267 -16.64 -11.33 -2.42
CA LEU A 267 -15.61 -10.42 -1.90
C LEU A 267 -15.31 -9.29 -2.90
N LEU A 268 -15.14 -9.61 -4.18
CA LEU A 268 -14.87 -8.62 -5.24
C LEU A 268 -16.04 -7.66 -5.49
N ALA A 269 -17.28 -8.09 -5.20
CA ALA A 269 -18.48 -7.26 -5.30
C ALA A 269 -18.67 -6.29 -4.11
N MET A 270 -17.92 -6.45 -3.03
CA MET A 270 -17.96 -5.53 -1.88
C MET A 270 -17.31 -4.17 -2.23
N PRO A 271 -17.67 -3.10 -1.50
CA PRO A 271 -16.96 -1.83 -1.57
C PRO A 271 -15.44 -2.00 -1.45
N LYS A 272 -14.70 -1.36 -2.35
CA LYS A 272 -13.24 -1.53 -2.42
C LYS A 272 -12.56 -1.01 -1.16
N THR A 273 -12.97 0.16 -0.67
CA THR A 273 -12.43 0.80 0.53
C THR A 273 -13.56 1.15 1.48
N PRO A 274 -13.30 1.24 2.80
CA PRO A 274 -14.31 1.66 3.76
C PRO A 274 -14.89 3.02 3.38
N VAL A 275 -16.15 3.26 3.72
CA VAL A 275 -16.78 4.56 3.52
C VAL A 275 -16.04 5.66 4.29
N ASP A 276 -16.02 6.86 3.71
CA ASP A 276 -15.40 8.01 4.32
C ASP A 276 -15.99 8.31 5.70
N GLY A 277 -15.09 8.66 6.61
CA GLY A 277 -15.41 8.94 7.99
C GLY A 277 -15.39 7.74 8.94
N THR A 278 -15.27 6.51 8.42
CA THR A 278 -15.10 5.31 9.26
C THR A 278 -13.87 5.44 10.14
N LEU A 279 -14.01 5.15 11.43
CA LEU A 279 -12.91 5.20 12.40
C LEU A 279 -12.32 3.81 12.65
N LEU A 280 -10.99 3.74 12.56
CA LEU A 280 -10.18 2.54 12.72
C LEU A 280 -9.25 2.72 13.90
N ARG A 281 -9.03 1.67 14.68
CA ARG A 281 -8.06 1.68 15.78
C ARG A 281 -7.10 0.52 15.65
N THR A 282 -5.80 0.77 15.78
CA THR A 282 -4.78 -0.28 15.79
C THR A 282 -4.32 -0.60 17.21
N ALA A 283 -3.77 -1.79 17.43
CA ALA A 283 -3.12 -2.17 18.69
C ALA A 283 -1.66 -2.60 18.43
N PRO A 284 -0.76 -2.59 19.44
CA PRO A 284 -1.03 -2.32 20.86
C PRO A 284 -1.11 -0.83 21.21
N PHE A 285 -0.60 0.08 20.38
CA PHE A 285 -0.43 1.49 20.72
C PHE A 285 -1.70 2.35 20.59
N GLY A 286 -2.82 1.78 20.14
CA GLY A 286 -4.13 2.44 20.18
C GLY A 286 -4.31 3.56 19.17
N GLN A 287 -3.48 3.64 18.12
CA GLN A 287 -3.53 4.72 17.12
C GLN A 287 -4.90 4.76 16.45
N LEU A 288 -5.45 5.96 16.33
CA LEU A 288 -6.75 6.21 15.75
C LEU A 288 -6.59 6.77 14.34
N PHE A 289 -7.35 6.22 13.40
CA PHE A 289 -7.38 6.67 12.02
C PHE A 289 -8.82 6.90 11.57
N ARG A 290 -8.99 7.86 10.66
CA ARG A 290 -10.22 8.12 9.94
C ARG A 290 -10.02 7.79 8.47
N VAL A 291 -10.96 7.08 7.86
CA VAL A 291 -10.91 6.81 6.42
C VAL A 291 -11.29 8.07 5.64
N VAL A 292 -10.44 8.48 4.71
CA VAL A 292 -10.56 9.68 3.89
C VAL A 292 -10.20 9.34 2.45
N GLY A 293 -11.14 9.44 1.53
CA GLY A 293 -10.96 9.01 0.14
C GLY A 293 -10.46 7.57 0.04
N GLY A 294 -10.88 6.71 0.99
CA GLY A 294 -10.43 5.32 1.12
C GLY A 294 -9.07 5.08 1.80
N ALA A 295 -8.34 6.11 2.26
CA ALA A 295 -7.05 5.97 2.93
C ALA A 295 -7.14 6.21 4.45
N PRO A 296 -6.33 5.52 5.28
CA PRO A 296 -6.31 5.74 6.72
C PRO A 296 -5.53 7.02 7.07
N THR A 297 -6.25 8.03 7.55
CA THR A 297 -5.69 9.33 7.93
C THR A 297 -5.62 9.44 9.45
N TYR A 298 -4.45 9.74 10.02
CA TYR A 298 -4.25 9.74 11.46
C TYR A 298 -5.12 10.80 12.18
N VAL A 299 -5.59 10.44 13.38
CA VAL A 299 -6.36 11.32 14.26
C VAL A 299 -5.60 11.43 15.59
N SER A 300 -5.04 12.61 15.88
CA SER A 300 -4.23 12.80 17.08
C SER A 300 -5.06 12.88 18.37
N SER A 301 -6.32 13.29 18.27
CA SER A 301 -7.22 13.48 19.42
C SER A 301 -8.68 13.32 19.04
N TRP A 302 -9.50 12.82 19.98
CA TRP A 302 -10.95 12.73 19.83
C TRP A 302 -11.63 14.08 19.59
N ALA A 303 -11.05 15.19 20.07
CA ALA A 303 -11.58 16.52 19.84
C ALA A 303 -11.70 16.85 18.33
N VAL A 304 -10.74 16.35 17.53
CA VAL A 304 -10.68 16.57 16.07
C VAL A 304 -11.84 15.93 15.32
N VAL A 305 -12.45 14.90 15.90
CA VAL A 305 -13.60 14.20 15.32
C VAL A 305 -14.89 14.49 16.08
N GLY A 306 -14.93 15.53 16.92
CA GLY A 306 -16.13 15.94 17.65
C GLY A 306 -16.41 15.12 18.92
N GLY A 307 -15.38 14.48 19.49
CA GLY A 307 -15.48 13.65 20.69
C GLY A 307 -15.40 12.14 20.40
N PRO A 308 -15.56 11.28 21.41
CA PRO A 308 -15.55 9.83 21.25
C PRO A 308 -16.63 9.34 20.29
N HIS A 309 -16.24 8.56 19.30
CA HIS A 309 -17.14 7.96 18.32
C HIS A 309 -16.87 6.45 18.23
N PRO A 310 -17.85 5.64 17.76
CA PRO A 310 -17.64 4.23 17.50
C PRO A 310 -16.48 4.01 16.52
N TYR A 311 -15.61 3.07 16.84
CA TYR A 311 -14.49 2.65 16.00
C TYR A 311 -14.42 1.14 15.94
N LEU A 312 -13.69 0.61 14.96
CA LEU A 312 -13.37 -0.82 14.87
C LEU A 312 -11.87 -1.03 15.00
N TYR A 313 -11.49 -2.07 15.74
CA TYR A 313 -10.11 -2.51 15.73
C TYR A 313 -9.74 -3.08 14.36
N VAL A 314 -8.57 -2.79 13.85
CA VAL A 314 -8.06 -3.40 12.61
C VAL A 314 -6.65 -3.91 12.84
N ASP A 315 -6.27 -4.89 12.03
CA ASP A 315 -4.89 -5.35 12.00
C ASP A 315 -3.98 -4.15 11.65
N PRO A 316 -2.97 -3.81 12.47
CA PRO A 316 -2.02 -2.75 12.15
C PRO A 316 -1.36 -2.91 10.78
N ALA A 317 -1.16 -4.16 10.34
CA ALA A 317 -0.60 -4.45 9.04
C ALA A 317 -1.48 -3.94 7.89
N ALA A 318 -2.80 -3.86 8.08
CA ALA A 318 -3.70 -3.32 7.06
C ALA A 318 -3.50 -1.81 6.86
N ILE A 319 -3.11 -1.09 7.90
CA ILE A 319 -2.78 0.33 7.82
C ILE A 319 -1.40 0.50 7.16
N SER A 320 -0.39 -0.22 7.64
CA SER A 320 0.99 -0.07 7.12
C SER A 320 1.12 -0.50 5.65
N ASN A 321 0.34 -1.48 5.21
CA ASN A 321 0.35 -1.99 3.84
C ASN A 321 -0.74 -1.35 2.96
N ALA A 322 -1.43 -0.31 3.44
CA ALA A 322 -2.50 0.33 2.68
C ALA A 322 -2.02 0.75 1.27
N GLY A 323 -2.83 0.44 0.26
CA GLY A 323 -2.55 0.72 -1.15
C GLY A 323 -1.62 -0.26 -1.85
N GLN A 324 -1.12 -1.28 -1.16
CA GLN A 324 -0.48 -2.42 -1.82
C GLN A 324 -1.49 -3.27 -2.60
N LEU A 325 -1.00 -4.14 -3.48
CA LEU A 325 -1.84 -5.06 -4.26
C LEU A 325 -2.29 -6.28 -3.44
N GLY A 326 -3.04 -7.18 -4.07
CA GLY A 326 -3.50 -8.41 -3.42
C GLY A 326 -4.46 -8.12 -2.26
N VAL A 327 -4.26 -8.79 -1.11
CA VAL A 327 -5.15 -8.70 0.06
C VAL A 327 -5.16 -7.32 0.74
N TRP A 328 -4.14 -6.50 0.50
CA TRP A 328 -3.96 -5.18 1.14
C TRP A 328 -4.62 -4.02 0.40
N ASN A 329 -5.22 -4.29 -0.77
CA ASN A 329 -5.74 -3.26 -1.67
C ASN A 329 -7.12 -2.69 -1.26
N HIS A 330 -7.56 -2.96 -0.03
CA HIS A 330 -8.84 -2.50 0.50
C HIS A 330 -8.75 -1.26 1.40
N LEU A 331 -7.54 -0.74 1.57
CA LEU A 331 -7.28 0.64 1.97
C LEU A 331 -6.40 1.26 0.89
N ARG A 332 -6.55 2.54 0.63
CA ARG A 332 -5.64 3.29 -0.26
C ARG A 332 -4.43 3.77 0.53
N ALA A 333 -3.28 3.84 -0.15
CA ALA A 333 -2.06 4.41 0.44
C ALA A 333 -2.26 5.87 0.82
N THR A 334 -2.92 6.63 -0.06
CA THR A 334 -3.27 8.05 0.11
C THR A 334 -4.70 8.28 -0.35
N PRO A 335 -5.40 9.33 0.15
CA PRO A 335 -6.76 9.63 -0.28
C PRO A 335 -6.89 9.71 -1.80
N ALA A 336 -8.01 9.23 -2.32
CA ALA A 336 -8.31 9.30 -3.73
C ALA A 336 -8.33 10.74 -4.24
N ASP A 337 -7.83 10.94 -5.46
CA ASP A 337 -7.86 12.22 -6.14
C ASP A 337 -9.28 12.77 -6.26
N GLY A 338 -9.41 14.06 -6.00
CA GLY A 338 -10.68 14.78 -6.00
C GLY A 338 -11.44 14.76 -4.67
N THR A 339 -11.00 13.97 -3.68
CA THR A 339 -11.54 14.00 -2.31
C THR A 339 -11.36 15.39 -1.70
N PHE A 340 -12.41 15.97 -1.12
CA PHE A 340 -12.29 17.21 -0.36
C PHE A 340 -12.15 16.90 1.12
N ILE A 341 -11.17 17.53 1.77
CA ILE A 341 -10.93 17.46 3.20
C ILE A 341 -11.07 18.84 3.82
N LYS A 342 -11.48 18.87 5.10
CA LYS A 342 -11.61 20.10 5.87
C LYS A 342 -10.91 19.95 7.22
N THR A 343 -10.01 20.85 7.57
CA THR A 343 -9.29 20.76 8.84
C THR A 343 -10.17 21.23 10.01
N TYR A 344 -10.10 20.49 11.12
CA TYR A 344 -10.81 20.86 12.34
C TYR A 344 -10.28 22.18 12.94
N GLY A 345 -11.15 22.96 13.57
CA GLY A 345 -10.81 24.23 14.23
C GLY A 345 -10.68 25.41 13.25
N ASN A 346 -9.68 25.38 12.37
CA ASN A 346 -9.40 26.50 11.44
C ASN A 346 -10.17 26.41 10.10
N ASN A 347 -10.94 25.33 9.87
CA ASN A 347 -11.88 25.18 8.75
C ASN A 347 -11.28 25.32 7.34
N LEU A 348 -9.97 25.11 7.18
CA LEU A 348 -9.31 25.17 5.88
C LEU A 348 -9.73 23.97 5.02
N THR A 349 -10.01 24.24 3.76
CA THR A 349 -10.46 23.22 2.81
C THR A 349 -9.33 22.90 1.83
N TYR A 350 -9.16 21.61 1.54
CA TYR A 350 -8.20 21.13 0.56
C TYR A 350 -8.87 20.10 -0.35
N ARG A 351 -8.37 20.00 -1.58
CA ARG A 351 -8.71 18.94 -2.52
C ARG A 351 -7.49 18.05 -2.73
N MET A 352 -7.69 16.75 -2.60
CA MET A 352 -6.62 15.77 -2.76
C MET A 352 -6.25 15.63 -4.24
N ALA A 353 -4.97 15.72 -4.56
CA ALA A 353 -4.42 15.46 -5.89
C ALA A 353 -3.05 14.79 -5.77
N GLY A 354 -2.87 13.64 -6.40
CA GLY A 354 -1.63 12.87 -6.31
C GLY A 354 -1.30 12.41 -4.89
N GLY A 355 -2.29 12.33 -4.00
CA GLY A 355 -2.12 12.06 -2.57
C GLY A 355 -1.73 13.26 -1.70
N ALA A 356 -1.61 14.47 -2.25
CA ALA A 356 -1.32 15.68 -1.49
C ALA A 356 -2.53 16.63 -1.39
N PRO A 357 -2.65 17.42 -0.31
CA PRO A 357 -3.78 18.32 -0.10
C PRO A 357 -3.53 19.68 -0.77
N ILE A 358 -4.25 19.97 -1.86
CA ILE A 358 -4.16 21.24 -2.59
C ILE A 358 -5.20 22.21 -2.03
N PHE A 359 -4.78 23.38 -1.57
CA PHE A 359 -5.66 24.32 -0.88
C PHE A 359 -6.79 24.83 -1.77
N VAL A 360 -7.97 24.99 -1.17
CA VAL A 360 -9.17 25.56 -1.78
C VAL A 360 -9.49 26.85 -1.05
N ALA A 361 -9.17 27.99 -1.67
CA ALA A 361 -9.39 29.31 -1.11
C ALA A 361 -10.87 29.70 -1.18
N THR A 362 -11.57 29.24 -2.22
CA THR A 362 -12.99 29.52 -2.43
C THR A 362 -13.70 28.39 -3.19
N TRP A 363 -15.01 28.27 -3.00
CA TRP A 363 -15.85 27.34 -3.72
C TRP A 363 -16.29 27.84 -5.11
N ALA A 364 -16.06 29.12 -5.43
CA ALA A 364 -16.53 29.70 -6.70
C ALA A 364 -16.09 28.91 -7.95
N PRO A 365 -14.82 28.46 -8.08
CA PRO A 365 -14.39 27.62 -9.22
C PRO A 365 -15.11 26.26 -9.30
N PHE A 366 -15.67 25.78 -8.20
CA PHE A 366 -16.37 24.50 -8.10
C PHE A 366 -17.91 24.64 -8.16
N GLY A 367 -18.41 25.87 -8.26
CA GLY A 367 -19.84 26.25 -8.34
C GLY A 367 -20.56 26.31 -7.00
N HIS A 368 -20.32 25.36 -6.10
CA HIS A 368 -20.93 25.29 -4.77
C HIS A 368 -20.06 24.48 -3.80
N PRO A 369 -20.27 24.63 -2.48
CA PRO A 369 -19.61 23.79 -1.48
C PRO A 369 -19.81 22.30 -1.75
N ARG A 370 -18.71 21.54 -1.74
CA ARG A 370 -18.73 20.08 -1.93
C ARG A 370 -18.69 19.37 -0.57
N PRO A 371 -19.17 18.12 -0.48
CA PRO A 371 -19.01 17.30 0.72
C PRO A 371 -17.54 17.20 1.10
N THR A 372 -17.23 17.39 2.39
CA THR A 372 -15.86 17.32 2.90
C THR A 372 -15.76 16.29 4.02
N VAL A 373 -14.60 15.66 4.12
CA VAL A 373 -14.24 14.82 5.28
C VAL A 373 -13.39 15.64 6.23
N GLN A 374 -13.83 15.76 7.48
CA GLN A 374 -13.09 16.51 8.48
C GLN A 374 -11.82 15.76 8.92
N VAL A 375 -10.70 16.46 9.03
CA VAL A 375 -9.40 15.85 9.37
C VAL A 375 -8.64 16.67 10.40
N ASP A 376 -7.64 16.04 10.99
CA ASP A 376 -6.69 16.68 11.88
C ASP A 376 -5.85 17.72 11.12
N PRO A 377 -5.74 18.98 11.59
CA PRO A 377 -4.83 19.94 10.98
C PRO A 377 -3.39 19.41 10.83
N ALA A 378 -2.94 18.55 11.75
CA ALA A 378 -1.62 17.96 11.71
C ALA A 378 -1.38 17.08 10.47
N VAL A 379 -2.42 16.44 9.90
CA VAL A 379 -2.21 15.60 8.71
C VAL A 379 -1.89 16.41 7.45
N VAL A 380 -2.27 17.69 7.45
CA VAL A 380 -1.91 18.63 6.37
C VAL A 380 -0.52 19.22 6.65
N SER A 381 -0.29 19.76 7.86
CA SER A 381 0.98 20.43 8.17
C SER A 381 2.17 19.48 8.16
N ARG A 382 1.97 18.22 8.61
CA ARG A 382 2.96 17.15 8.70
C ARG A 382 2.89 16.16 7.52
N ALA A 383 2.16 16.51 6.46
CA ALA A 383 2.03 15.67 5.28
C ALA A 383 3.41 15.26 4.73
N GLY A 384 3.56 13.98 4.43
CA GLY A 384 4.80 13.39 3.93
C GLY A 384 5.86 13.13 5.00
N GLU A 385 5.61 13.46 6.27
CA GLU A 385 6.43 12.96 7.36
C GLU A 385 6.27 11.43 7.49
N GLY A 386 7.29 10.76 8.03
CA GLY A 386 7.27 9.32 8.26
C GLY A 386 6.24 8.88 9.31
N GLY A 387 6.11 7.56 9.50
CA GLY A 387 5.21 7.00 10.52
C GLY A 387 3.74 7.19 10.15
N VAL A 388 2.93 7.77 11.05
CA VAL A 388 1.48 7.91 10.87
C VAL A 388 1.07 8.95 9.82
N TRP A 389 2.00 9.80 9.37
CA TRP A 389 1.75 10.91 8.46
C TRP A 389 1.94 10.55 6.98
N VAL A 390 2.41 9.32 6.68
CA VAL A 390 2.74 8.86 5.31
C VAL A 390 1.55 8.75 4.38
N HIS A 391 0.33 8.67 4.94
CA HIS A 391 -0.91 8.52 4.17
C HIS A 391 -1.40 9.83 3.54
N ILE A 392 -0.73 10.96 3.79
CA ILE A 392 -0.90 12.22 3.06
C ILE A 392 0.49 12.62 2.55
N LYS A 393 0.64 12.90 1.27
CA LYS A 393 1.93 13.32 0.70
C LYS A 393 2.14 14.82 0.87
N ARG A 394 3.41 15.20 1.06
CA ARG A 394 3.78 16.62 1.08
C ARG A 394 3.50 17.32 -0.25
N TYR A 395 3.83 16.65 -1.36
CA TYR A 395 3.62 17.13 -2.71
C TYR A 395 2.91 16.05 -3.53
N PRO A 396 2.15 16.43 -4.58
CA PRO A 396 1.55 15.45 -5.48
C PRO A 396 2.59 14.49 -6.03
N ALA A 397 2.20 13.23 -6.26
CA ALA A 397 3.04 12.25 -6.94
C ALA A 397 3.52 12.79 -8.30
N THR A 398 4.71 12.39 -8.77
CA THR A 398 5.30 12.87 -10.04
C THR A 398 4.51 12.47 -11.30
N THR A 399 3.52 11.58 -11.14
CA THR A 399 2.55 11.14 -12.14
C THR A 399 1.24 11.94 -12.09
N THR A 400 1.16 13.01 -11.29
CA THR A 400 -0.08 13.78 -11.11
C THR A 400 -0.21 14.87 -12.15
N TYR A 401 -1.41 14.96 -12.72
CA TYR A 401 -1.82 16.05 -13.59
C TYR A 401 -2.96 16.82 -12.93
N ILE A 402 -2.81 18.14 -12.86
CA ILE A 402 -3.81 19.04 -12.30
C ILE A 402 -4.24 20.08 -13.32
N ARG A 403 -5.47 20.58 -13.19
CA ARG A 403 -5.94 21.75 -13.94
C ARG A 403 -6.70 22.68 -13.01
N GLY A 404 -6.73 23.98 -13.30
CA GLY A 404 -7.63 24.87 -12.58
C GLY A 404 -9.09 24.49 -12.85
N ALA A 405 -9.93 24.45 -11.83
CA ALA A 405 -11.36 24.24 -12.00
C ALA A 405 -11.93 25.37 -12.88
N GLY A 406 -12.66 25.01 -13.93
CA GLY A 406 -13.16 25.95 -14.94
C GLY A 406 -12.11 26.48 -15.92
N THR A 407 -10.88 25.96 -15.91
CA THR A 407 -9.81 26.36 -16.84
C THR A 407 -9.40 25.21 -17.76
N THR A 408 -8.76 25.56 -18.88
CA THR A 408 -8.26 24.60 -19.88
C THR A 408 -6.81 24.15 -19.67
N PRO A 409 -5.85 24.97 -19.15
CA PRO A 409 -4.47 24.53 -19.02
C PRO A 409 -4.31 23.37 -18.04
N VAL A 410 -3.58 22.35 -18.46
CA VAL A 410 -3.20 21.20 -17.64
C VAL A 410 -1.75 21.34 -17.24
N TYR A 411 -1.44 21.01 -15.99
CA TYR A 411 -0.10 21.06 -15.43
C TYR A 411 0.32 19.67 -14.97
N ARG A 412 1.51 19.23 -15.37
CA ARG A 412 2.17 18.08 -14.75
C ARG A 412 2.87 18.55 -13.49
N VAL A 413 2.63 17.88 -12.36
CA VAL A 413 3.30 18.22 -11.10
C VAL A 413 4.49 17.30 -10.89
N VAL A 414 5.69 17.87 -10.77
CA VAL A 414 6.92 17.12 -10.46
C VAL A 414 7.56 17.74 -9.24
N ASN A 415 7.72 16.94 -8.17
CA ASN A 415 8.30 17.39 -6.89
C ASN A 415 7.65 18.67 -6.33
N GLY A 416 6.33 18.81 -6.53
CA GLY A 416 5.54 19.96 -6.09
C GLY A 416 5.45 21.10 -7.09
N VAL A 417 6.27 21.12 -8.14
CA VAL A 417 6.26 22.20 -9.13
C VAL A 417 5.25 21.88 -10.24
N PRO A 418 4.18 22.69 -10.43
CA PRO A 418 3.28 22.54 -11.56
C PRO A 418 3.89 23.14 -12.83
N SER A 419 4.14 22.32 -13.84
CA SER A 419 4.63 22.75 -15.16
C SER A 419 3.55 22.58 -16.22
N LEU A 420 3.32 23.63 -17.01
CA LEU A 420 2.31 23.60 -18.09
C LEU A 420 2.61 22.45 -19.06
N LEU A 421 1.63 21.58 -19.25
CA LEU A 421 1.68 20.50 -20.23
C LEU A 421 1.16 21.04 -21.57
N THR A 422 2.06 21.16 -22.55
CA THR A 422 1.73 21.70 -23.87
C THR A 422 1.20 20.62 -24.82
N SER A 423 1.52 19.35 -24.58
CA SER A 423 0.97 18.23 -25.35
C SER A 423 0.93 16.93 -24.54
N TRP A 424 -0.16 16.18 -24.68
CA TRP A 424 -0.29 14.84 -24.09
C TRP A 424 0.71 13.82 -24.66
N SER A 425 1.23 14.04 -25.88
CA SER A 425 2.24 13.16 -26.47
C SER A 425 3.55 13.12 -25.66
N GLN A 426 3.85 14.18 -24.90
CA GLN A 426 5.04 14.27 -24.04
C GLN A 426 5.00 13.27 -22.87
N VAL A 427 3.82 12.75 -22.55
CA VAL A 427 3.58 11.89 -21.39
C VAL A 427 2.83 10.60 -21.75
N GLY A 428 2.92 10.19 -23.03
CA GLY A 428 2.38 8.91 -23.49
C GLY A 428 0.86 8.90 -23.70
N GLY A 429 0.22 10.06 -23.84
CA GLY A 429 -1.22 10.18 -24.12
C GLY A 429 -2.00 10.89 -23.02
N VAL A 430 -3.32 10.96 -23.19
CA VAL A 430 -4.23 11.65 -22.25
C VAL A 430 -4.22 10.93 -20.91
N GLN A 431 -3.94 11.67 -19.85
CA GLN A 431 -3.96 11.16 -18.47
C GLN A 431 -5.18 11.68 -17.72
N THR A 432 -5.48 11.04 -16.59
CA THR A 432 -6.50 11.55 -15.67
C THR A 432 -5.99 12.84 -15.03
N THR A 433 -6.84 13.87 -15.04
CA THR A 433 -6.50 15.20 -14.51
C THR A 433 -7.43 15.58 -13.37
N THR A 434 -6.85 16.02 -12.26
CA THR A 434 -7.58 16.47 -11.09
C THR A 434 -7.76 17.99 -11.13
N GLU A 435 -9.02 18.46 -11.14
CA GLU A 435 -9.28 19.90 -10.99
C GLU A 435 -8.80 20.42 -9.63
N VAL A 436 -8.28 21.62 -9.54
CA VAL A 436 -7.90 22.23 -8.26
C VAL A 436 -8.30 23.69 -8.28
N ASP A 437 -8.28 24.34 -7.13
CA ASP A 437 -8.49 25.79 -7.11
C ASP A 437 -7.41 26.46 -7.98
N PRO A 438 -7.77 27.23 -9.03
CA PRO A 438 -6.80 27.94 -9.85
C PRO A 438 -5.86 28.83 -9.01
N ALA A 439 -6.33 29.38 -7.90
CA ALA A 439 -5.52 30.17 -6.98
C ALA A 439 -4.37 29.36 -6.36
N ALA A 440 -4.54 28.05 -6.18
CA ALA A 440 -3.48 27.19 -5.64
C ALA A 440 -2.33 27.01 -6.63
N ILE A 441 -2.62 26.92 -7.93
CA ILE A 441 -1.60 26.88 -8.98
C ILE A 441 -0.89 28.23 -9.08
N ALA A 442 -1.65 29.33 -9.08
CA ALA A 442 -1.10 30.69 -9.19
C ALA A 442 -0.23 31.10 -7.99
N ARG A 443 -0.47 30.53 -6.82
CA ARG A 443 0.26 30.80 -5.56
C ARG A 443 1.18 29.65 -5.15
N ALA A 444 1.55 28.78 -6.09
CA ALA A 444 2.56 27.76 -5.83
C ALA A 444 3.85 28.44 -5.32
N GLY A 445 4.47 27.84 -4.29
CA GLY A 445 5.71 28.37 -3.70
C GLY A 445 5.57 29.54 -2.74
N THR A 446 4.39 30.16 -2.58
CA THR A 446 4.23 31.32 -1.69
C THR A 446 4.20 30.99 -0.19
N GLY A 447 4.20 29.70 0.15
CA GLY A 447 4.19 29.25 1.53
C GLY A 447 2.79 29.14 2.17
N GLY A 448 2.76 28.87 3.48
CA GLY A 448 1.53 28.81 4.27
C GLY A 448 0.58 27.70 3.84
N GLN A 449 -0.66 28.05 3.51
CA GLN A 449 -1.69 27.08 3.09
C GLN A 449 -1.40 26.48 1.70
N TYR A 450 -0.56 27.15 0.90
CA TYR A 450 -0.17 26.75 -0.46
C TYR A 450 1.06 25.84 -0.50
N ASN A 451 1.58 25.42 0.66
CA ASN A 451 2.82 24.66 0.85
C ASN A 451 2.93 23.29 0.14
N HIS A 452 1.86 22.83 -0.48
CA HIS A 452 1.79 21.55 -1.19
C HIS A 452 2.03 21.69 -2.71
N LEU A 453 2.27 22.91 -3.18
CA LEU A 453 2.85 23.25 -4.49
C LEU A 453 4.02 24.21 -4.31
N ARG A 454 5.03 24.12 -5.18
CA ARG A 454 6.29 24.88 -5.12
C ARG A 454 6.46 25.82 -6.29
#